data_AF-A0A7V9JM60-F1
#
_entry.id   AF-A0A7V9JM60-F1
#
_cell.length_a   1.000
_cell.length_b   1.000
_cell.length_c   1.000
_cell.angle_alpha   90.00
_cell.angle_beta   90.00
_cell.angle_gamma   90.00
#
_symmetry.space_group_name_H-M   'P 1'
#
loop_
_entity.id
_entity.type
_entity.pdbx_description
1 polymer ?
#
loop_
_entity_poly.entity_id
_entity_poly.type
_entity_poly.pdbx_seq_one_letter_code
_entity_poly.pdbx_strand_id
1 'polypeptide(L)'
;MMVRQLIPEGLAEMVPGPELGALLAGIDIHAVTGADAVEVLRARARQLSHEQARLLATMVEVGLCDPDAGAGEVARLRVSPPYAADEIRAALAWTRRAADREHDFAETLVLRMPAVFTALDTGRICRNKAWVFADLCADLTAEQAAVVCARLLPRAGGLTTGELAARIKKLVIALDPEWAARRYATAVRERNVIGYLNDDGTATVTGSALPLEQAATACAHVEELARATKRARWTSRPDRSATSRYLPRSARRQLAPRHP
;
A
#
# COMPACT_ATOMS: atom_id res chain seq x y z
N MET A 1 -36.79 -0.92 -25.16
CA MET A 1 -36.15 -2.24 -24.92
C MET A 1 -34.66 -2.03 -25.11
N MET A 2 -33.83 -2.23 -24.08
CA MET A 2 -32.37 -2.10 -24.26
C MET A 2 -31.87 -3.27 -25.10
N VAL A 3 -31.04 -2.98 -26.11
CA VAL A 3 -30.39 -4.01 -26.94
C VAL A 3 -29.20 -4.54 -26.16
N ARG A 4 -29.17 -5.86 -25.92
CA ARG A 4 -28.06 -6.53 -25.24
C ARG A 4 -26.81 -6.49 -26.13
N GLN A 5 -25.70 -6.03 -25.59
CA GLN A 5 -24.37 -6.22 -26.14
C GLN A 5 -23.83 -7.60 -25.75
N LEU A 6 -23.24 -8.32 -26.70
CA LEU A 6 -22.50 -9.55 -26.44
C LEU A 6 -21.05 -9.22 -26.12
N ILE A 7 -20.47 -9.95 -25.17
CA ILE A 7 -19.03 -9.88 -24.88
C ILE A 7 -18.29 -11.03 -25.59
N PRO A 8 -17.00 -10.88 -25.93
CA PRO A 8 -16.19 -11.96 -26.46
C PRO A 8 -16.16 -13.18 -25.53
N GLU A 9 -16.22 -14.38 -26.09
CA GLU A 9 -16.09 -15.62 -25.32
C GLU A 9 -14.69 -15.68 -24.67
N GLY A 10 -14.63 -16.08 -23.39
CA GLY A 10 -13.37 -16.19 -22.65
C GLY A 10 -12.72 -14.85 -22.28
N LEU A 11 -13.44 -13.72 -22.35
CA LEU A 11 -12.93 -12.38 -22.02
C LEU A 11 -12.16 -12.32 -20.69
N ALA A 12 -12.63 -13.00 -19.65
CA ALA A 12 -11.98 -13.02 -18.34
C ALA A 12 -10.64 -13.77 -18.31
N GLU A 13 -10.42 -14.70 -19.24
CA GLU A 13 -9.22 -15.55 -19.32
C GLU A 13 -8.18 -15.00 -20.32
N MET A 14 -8.56 -14.03 -21.16
CA MET A 14 -7.65 -13.34 -22.07
C MET A 14 -6.42 -12.78 -21.34
N VAL A 15 -5.26 -12.78 -22.00
CA VAL A 15 -4.03 -12.23 -21.43
C VAL A 15 -4.19 -10.70 -21.30
N PRO A 16 -3.94 -10.11 -20.12
CA PRO A 16 -3.90 -8.67 -19.95
C PRO A 16 -2.87 -8.02 -20.87
N GLY A 17 -3.22 -6.87 -21.41
CA GLY A 17 -2.40 -6.17 -22.39
C GLY A 17 -3.24 -5.31 -23.35
N PRO A 18 -2.65 -4.85 -24.46
CA PRO A 18 -3.29 -3.89 -25.36
C PRO A 18 -4.58 -4.43 -25.99
N GLU A 19 -4.61 -5.71 -26.37
CA GLU A 19 -5.79 -6.35 -26.98
C GLU A 19 -6.99 -6.39 -26.02
N LEU A 20 -6.77 -6.87 -24.79
CA LEU A 20 -7.81 -6.90 -23.77
C LEU A 20 -8.27 -5.48 -23.41
N GLY A 21 -7.33 -4.53 -23.28
CA GLY A 21 -7.63 -3.13 -23.03
C GLY A 21 -8.56 -2.52 -24.08
N ALA A 22 -8.28 -2.76 -25.36
CA ALA A 22 -9.09 -2.29 -26.49
C ALA A 22 -10.50 -2.90 -26.50
N LEU A 23 -10.62 -4.21 -26.29
CA LEU A 23 -11.92 -4.88 -26.20
C LEU A 23 -12.76 -4.34 -25.06
N LEU A 24 -12.17 -4.22 -23.88
CA LEU A 24 -12.87 -3.73 -22.71
C LEU A 24 -13.34 -2.29 -22.89
N ALA A 25 -12.58 -1.43 -23.59
CA ALA A 25 -12.96 -0.05 -23.88
C ALA A 25 -14.23 0.06 -24.75
N GLY A 26 -14.54 -0.96 -25.55
CA GLY A 26 -15.74 -1.02 -26.38
C GLY A 26 -16.99 -1.59 -25.69
N ILE A 27 -16.90 -2.01 -24.42
CA ILE A 27 -18.03 -2.61 -23.69
C ILE A 27 -18.82 -1.54 -22.95
N ASP A 28 -20.11 -1.42 -23.24
CA ASP A 28 -21.06 -0.69 -22.41
C ASP A 28 -21.58 -1.61 -21.29
N ILE A 29 -21.16 -1.31 -20.06
CA ILE A 29 -21.53 -2.11 -18.87
C ILE A 29 -23.03 -2.10 -18.59
N HIS A 30 -23.79 -1.11 -19.10
CA HIS A 30 -25.23 -1.04 -18.94
C HIS A 30 -26.00 -1.85 -20.01
N ALA A 31 -25.31 -2.31 -21.06
CA ALA A 31 -25.88 -3.10 -22.15
C ALA A 31 -25.57 -4.60 -22.05
N VAL A 32 -24.84 -5.07 -21.04
CA VAL A 32 -24.51 -6.49 -20.84
C VAL A 32 -25.40 -7.15 -19.78
N THR A 33 -25.45 -8.47 -19.75
CA THR A 33 -26.18 -9.19 -18.68
C THR A 33 -25.39 -9.16 -17.36
N GLY A 34 -26.06 -9.47 -16.24
CA GLY A 34 -25.37 -9.57 -14.95
C GLY A 34 -24.24 -10.62 -14.93
N ALA A 35 -24.41 -11.74 -15.65
CA ALA A 35 -23.36 -12.75 -15.79
C ALA A 35 -22.16 -12.22 -16.60
N ASP A 36 -22.43 -11.59 -17.75
CA ASP A 36 -21.39 -10.96 -18.57
C ASP A 36 -20.68 -9.83 -17.80
N ALA A 37 -21.39 -9.06 -16.97
CA ALA A 37 -20.82 -8.02 -16.14
C ALA A 37 -19.78 -8.58 -15.14
N VAL A 38 -19.98 -9.79 -14.61
CA VAL A 38 -19.00 -10.47 -13.76
C VAL A 38 -17.75 -10.83 -14.56
N GLU A 39 -17.89 -11.33 -15.79
CA GLU A 39 -16.75 -11.64 -16.66
C GLU A 39 -15.97 -10.38 -17.07
N VAL A 40 -16.67 -9.29 -17.37
CA VAL A 40 -16.07 -7.97 -17.63
C VAL A 40 -15.34 -7.46 -16.39
N LEU A 41 -15.91 -7.60 -15.19
CA LEU A 41 -15.27 -7.22 -13.94
C LEU A 41 -13.98 -8.01 -13.70
N ARG A 42 -13.99 -9.33 -13.92
CA ARG A 42 -12.81 -10.20 -13.80
C ARG A 42 -11.71 -9.77 -14.78
N ALA A 43 -12.07 -9.57 -16.05
CA ALA A 43 -11.15 -9.09 -17.07
C ALA A 43 -10.54 -7.72 -16.73
N ARG A 44 -11.36 -6.74 -16.31
CA ARG A 44 -10.92 -5.41 -15.88
C ARG A 44 -10.00 -5.47 -14.67
N ALA A 45 -10.28 -6.32 -13.69
CA ALA A 45 -9.42 -6.48 -12.51
C ALA A 45 -8.03 -7.03 -12.87
N ARG A 46 -7.97 -7.95 -13.84
CA ARG A 46 -6.69 -8.48 -14.36
C ARG A 46 -5.94 -7.43 -15.18
N GLN A 47 -6.65 -6.67 -16.03
CA GLN A 47 -6.07 -5.55 -16.76
C GLN A 47 -5.52 -4.47 -15.82
N LEU A 48 -6.26 -4.11 -14.77
CA LEU A 48 -5.79 -3.15 -13.76
C LEU A 48 -4.52 -3.63 -13.07
N SER A 49 -4.44 -4.93 -12.75
CA SER A 49 -3.25 -5.52 -12.13
C SER A 49 -2.04 -5.46 -13.06
N HIS A 50 -2.25 -5.71 -14.36
CA HIS A 50 -1.22 -5.55 -15.39
C HIS A 50 -0.72 -4.10 -15.47
N GLU A 51 -1.62 -3.12 -15.61
CA GLU A 51 -1.22 -1.70 -15.67
C GLU A 51 -0.50 -1.23 -14.39
N GLN A 52 -0.91 -1.75 -13.23
CA GLN A 52 -0.19 -1.51 -11.97
C GLN A 52 1.23 -2.08 -12.00
N ALA A 53 1.44 -3.29 -12.54
CA ALA A 53 2.78 -3.84 -12.71
C ALA A 53 3.63 -2.97 -13.65
N ARG A 54 3.05 -2.54 -14.78
CA ARG A 54 3.73 -1.66 -15.74
C ARG A 54 4.15 -0.34 -15.10
N LEU A 55 3.26 0.30 -14.33
CA LEU A 55 3.57 1.53 -13.60
C LEU A 55 4.71 1.32 -12.59
N LEU A 56 4.70 0.23 -11.83
CA LEU A 56 5.77 -0.08 -10.88
C LEU A 56 7.11 -0.31 -11.59
N ALA A 57 7.13 -1.02 -12.72
CA ALA A 57 8.35 -1.18 -13.51
C ALA A 57 8.89 0.16 -14.02
N THR A 58 8.01 1.06 -14.48
CA THR A 58 8.40 2.41 -14.88
C THR A 58 8.96 3.23 -13.70
N MET A 59 8.39 3.12 -12.50
CA MET A 59 8.93 3.80 -11.31
C MET A 59 10.34 3.33 -10.95
N VAL A 60 10.62 2.04 -11.09
CA VAL A 60 11.98 1.50 -10.88
C VAL A 60 12.93 2.05 -11.92
N GLU A 61 12.52 2.11 -13.19
CA GLU A 61 13.37 2.65 -14.24
C GLU A 61 13.64 4.14 -14.03
N VAL A 62 12.63 4.94 -13.66
CA VAL A 62 12.81 6.37 -13.31
C VAL A 62 13.83 6.53 -12.18
N GLY A 63 13.78 5.68 -11.15
CA GLY A 63 14.75 5.74 -10.06
C GLY A 63 16.17 5.30 -10.44
N LEU A 64 16.32 4.58 -11.56
CA LEU A 64 17.59 4.12 -12.09
C LEU A 64 18.11 5.00 -13.24
N CYS A 65 17.36 5.97 -13.74
CA CYS A 65 17.88 6.94 -14.72
C CYS A 65 19.01 7.76 -14.10
N ASP A 66 20.09 7.95 -14.85
CA ASP A 66 21.19 8.82 -14.43
C ASP A 66 20.75 10.30 -14.54
N PRO A 67 20.68 11.06 -13.43
CA PRO A 67 20.24 12.45 -13.46
C PRO A 67 21.23 13.39 -14.16
N ASP A 68 22.49 12.97 -14.33
CA ASP A 68 23.54 13.77 -14.98
C ASP A 68 23.60 13.50 -16.50
N ALA A 69 22.75 12.62 -17.02
CA ALA A 69 22.69 12.27 -18.44
C ALA A 69 22.26 13.46 -19.32
N GLY A 70 22.85 13.55 -20.51
CA GLY A 70 22.46 14.56 -21.49
C GLY A 70 21.03 14.36 -22.02
N ALA A 71 20.43 15.43 -22.55
CA ALA A 71 19.12 15.32 -23.19
C ALA A 71 19.16 14.34 -24.38
N GLY A 72 18.30 13.32 -24.35
CA GLY A 72 18.25 12.27 -25.36
C GLY A 72 19.25 11.13 -25.16
N GLU A 73 20.06 11.18 -24.11
CA GLU A 73 20.95 10.11 -23.71
C GLU A 73 20.22 9.06 -22.86
N VAL A 74 20.46 7.79 -23.14
CA VAL A 74 19.98 6.68 -22.31
C VAL A 74 21.11 6.27 -21.39
N ALA A 75 21.09 6.76 -20.15
CA ALA A 75 22.05 6.40 -19.11
C ALA A 75 21.31 5.90 -17.86
N ARG A 76 21.85 4.83 -17.27
CA ARG A 76 21.20 4.08 -16.20
C ARG A 76 22.19 3.74 -15.11
N LEU A 77 21.85 4.11 -13.88
CA LEU A 77 22.56 3.77 -12.66
C LEU A 77 22.42 2.28 -12.35
N ARG A 78 23.41 1.75 -11.62
CA ARG A 78 23.38 0.34 -11.14
C ARG A 78 22.45 0.14 -9.95
N VAL A 79 22.28 1.18 -9.14
CA VAL A 79 21.50 1.17 -7.89
C VAL A 79 20.83 2.53 -7.78
N SER A 80 19.58 2.54 -7.32
CA SER A 80 18.81 3.75 -7.10
C SER A 80 19.46 4.63 -6.02
N PRO A 81 19.67 5.93 -6.27
CA PRO A 81 20.18 6.85 -5.25
C PRO A 81 19.11 7.15 -4.19
N PRO A 82 19.50 7.74 -3.02
CA PRO A 82 18.55 8.06 -1.94
C PRO A 82 17.40 9.02 -2.31
N TYR A 83 17.49 9.69 -3.45
CA TYR A 83 16.50 10.64 -3.99
C TYR A 83 15.82 10.13 -5.26
N ALA A 84 15.93 8.83 -5.56
CA ALA A 84 15.32 8.20 -6.74
C ALA A 84 13.81 8.46 -6.90
N ALA A 85 13.10 8.66 -5.78
CA ALA A 85 11.67 8.94 -5.78
C ALA A 85 11.30 10.42 -6.05
N ASP A 86 12.26 11.36 -6.11
CA ASP A 86 11.94 12.77 -6.29
C ASP A 86 11.38 13.09 -7.68
N GLU A 87 11.82 12.39 -8.73
CA GLU A 87 11.24 12.50 -10.07
C GLU A 87 9.80 11.98 -10.10
N ILE A 88 9.53 10.85 -9.44
CA ILE A 88 8.17 10.29 -9.29
C ILE A 88 7.27 11.29 -8.56
N ARG A 89 7.80 11.90 -7.49
CA ARG A 89 7.10 12.92 -6.70
C ARG A 89 6.71 14.12 -7.56
N ALA A 90 7.65 14.62 -8.37
CA ALA A 90 7.42 15.74 -9.27
C ALA A 90 6.42 15.40 -10.37
N ALA A 91 6.58 14.25 -11.04
CA ALA A 91 5.76 13.85 -12.17
C ALA A 91 4.31 13.52 -11.81
N LEU A 92 4.08 12.89 -10.65
CA LEU A 92 2.74 12.45 -10.23
C LEU A 92 2.07 13.36 -9.20
N ALA A 93 2.71 14.50 -8.87
CA ALA A 93 2.25 15.42 -7.82
C ALA A 93 1.99 14.74 -6.47
N TRP A 94 2.82 13.74 -6.12
CA TRP A 94 2.68 13.00 -4.88
C TRP A 94 3.41 13.67 -3.72
N THR A 95 3.01 13.36 -2.49
CA THR A 95 3.82 13.70 -1.32
C THR A 95 5.10 12.86 -1.31
N ARG A 96 6.20 13.39 -0.77
CA ARG A 96 7.48 12.63 -0.62
C ARG A 96 7.26 11.24 -0.04
N ARG A 97 6.55 11.14 1.10
CA ARG A 97 6.24 9.86 1.77
C ARG A 97 5.51 8.86 0.87
N ALA A 98 4.63 9.33 -0.01
CA ALA A 98 3.87 8.47 -0.92
C ALA A 98 4.75 7.97 -2.06
N ALA A 99 5.55 8.86 -2.65
CA ALA A 99 6.52 8.51 -3.69
C ALA A 99 7.56 7.51 -3.17
N ASP A 100 8.17 7.77 -2.01
CA ASP A 100 9.15 6.87 -1.39
C ASP A 100 8.53 5.48 -1.16
N ARG A 101 7.35 5.42 -0.54
CA ARG A 101 6.67 4.14 -0.25
C ARG A 101 6.36 3.35 -1.52
N GLU A 102 5.88 4.02 -2.57
CA GLU A 102 5.53 3.35 -3.81
C GLU A 102 6.78 2.90 -4.58
N HIS A 103 7.83 3.72 -4.59
CA HIS A 103 9.11 3.38 -5.19
C HIS A 103 9.78 2.19 -4.48
N ASP A 104 9.85 2.20 -3.14
CA ASP A 104 10.38 1.08 -2.34
C ASP A 104 9.63 -0.24 -2.64
N PHE A 105 8.30 -0.15 -2.77
CA PHE A 105 7.46 -1.29 -3.11
C PHE A 105 7.74 -1.78 -4.54
N ALA A 106 7.90 -0.86 -5.49
CA ALA A 106 8.23 -1.16 -6.87
C ALA A 106 9.59 -1.85 -6.97
N GLU A 107 10.63 -1.31 -6.35
CA GLU A 107 11.97 -1.91 -6.31
C GLU A 107 11.95 -3.30 -5.69
N THR A 108 11.22 -3.47 -4.58
CA THR A 108 11.08 -4.79 -3.94
C THR A 108 10.49 -5.82 -4.90
N LEU A 109 9.40 -5.47 -5.60
CA LEU A 109 8.76 -6.41 -6.53
C LEU A 109 9.62 -6.69 -7.77
N VAL A 110 10.14 -5.65 -8.41
CA VAL A 110 10.84 -5.77 -9.69
C VAL A 110 12.23 -6.38 -9.50
N LEU A 111 12.98 -5.95 -8.49
CA LEU A 111 14.38 -6.34 -8.31
C LEU A 111 14.55 -7.56 -7.41
N ARG A 112 13.70 -7.73 -6.39
CA ARG A 112 13.86 -8.81 -5.38
C ARG A 112 12.82 -9.92 -5.48
N MET A 113 11.64 -9.67 -6.04
CA MET A 113 10.55 -10.65 -6.11
C MET A 113 9.96 -10.81 -7.52
N PRO A 114 10.78 -11.15 -8.53
CA PRO A 114 10.33 -11.19 -9.93
C PRO A 114 9.15 -12.14 -10.16
N ALA A 115 9.06 -13.25 -9.42
CA ALA A 115 7.91 -14.16 -9.52
C ALA A 115 6.59 -13.52 -9.07
N VAL A 116 6.62 -12.65 -8.05
CA VAL A 116 5.44 -11.90 -7.59
C VAL A 116 5.10 -10.80 -8.60
N PHE A 117 6.11 -10.11 -9.12
CA PHE A 117 5.94 -9.13 -10.19
C PHE A 117 5.26 -9.75 -11.42
N THR A 118 5.76 -10.88 -11.93
CA THR A 118 5.14 -11.60 -13.06
C THR A 118 3.71 -12.02 -12.76
N ALA A 119 3.40 -12.43 -11.52
CA ALA A 119 2.03 -12.76 -11.14
C ALA A 119 1.10 -11.53 -11.14
N LEU A 120 1.61 -10.35 -10.79
CA LEU A 120 0.86 -9.08 -10.89
C LEU A 120 0.67 -8.69 -12.36
N ASP A 121 1.75 -8.74 -13.14
CA ASP A 121 1.79 -8.36 -14.57
C ASP A 121 0.87 -9.22 -15.43
N THR A 122 0.76 -10.52 -15.14
CA THR A 122 -0.17 -11.44 -15.84
C THR A 122 -1.61 -11.38 -15.31
N GLY A 123 -1.87 -10.50 -14.33
CA GLY A 123 -3.16 -10.35 -13.67
C GLY A 123 -3.57 -11.56 -12.81
N ARG A 124 -2.63 -12.44 -12.43
CA ARG A 124 -2.91 -13.60 -11.56
C ARG A 124 -3.20 -13.18 -10.11
N ILE A 125 -2.55 -12.11 -9.65
CA ILE A 125 -2.78 -11.50 -8.35
C ILE A 125 -3.01 -10.00 -8.52
N CYS A 126 -3.71 -9.38 -7.57
CA CYS A 126 -3.86 -7.92 -7.52
C CYS A 126 -2.74 -7.30 -6.68
N ARG A 127 -2.57 -5.97 -6.81
CA ARG A 127 -1.56 -5.20 -6.07
C ARG A 127 -1.59 -5.42 -4.56
N ASN A 128 -2.77 -5.54 -3.95
CA ASN A 128 -2.89 -5.79 -2.51
C ASN A 128 -2.29 -7.15 -2.10
N LYS A 129 -2.44 -8.18 -2.94
CA LYS A 129 -1.83 -9.50 -2.68
C LYS A 129 -0.32 -9.46 -2.91
N ALA A 130 0.14 -8.73 -3.93
CA ALA A 130 1.57 -8.50 -4.15
C ALA A 130 2.22 -7.78 -2.96
N TRP A 131 1.54 -6.79 -2.39
CA TRP A 131 1.97 -6.11 -1.17
C TRP A 131 2.09 -7.06 0.02
N VAL A 132 1.14 -7.98 0.20
CA VAL A 132 1.21 -9.00 1.27
C VAL A 132 2.44 -9.90 1.12
N PHE A 133 2.84 -10.27 -0.10
CA PHE A 133 4.10 -10.98 -0.34
C PHE A 133 5.31 -10.11 0.01
N ALA A 134 5.37 -8.87 -0.49
CA ALA A 134 6.48 -7.96 -0.25
C ALA A 134 6.67 -7.68 1.26
N ASP A 135 5.59 -7.36 1.97
CA ASP A 135 5.63 -7.03 3.40
C ASP A 135 6.07 -8.20 4.28
N LEU A 136 5.50 -9.39 4.06
CA LEU A 136 5.77 -10.55 4.90
C LEU A 136 7.07 -11.27 4.54
N CYS A 137 7.60 -11.07 3.34
CA CYS A 137 8.86 -11.65 2.89
C CYS A 137 10.04 -10.68 2.95
N ALA A 138 9.85 -9.44 3.44
CA ALA A 138 10.86 -8.39 3.42
C ALA A 138 12.21 -8.81 4.06
N ASP A 139 12.13 -9.54 5.17
CA ASP A 139 13.25 -9.97 6.01
C ASP A 139 13.78 -11.38 5.67
N LEU A 140 13.29 -11.99 4.58
CA LEU A 140 13.71 -13.33 4.15
C LEU A 140 14.90 -13.26 3.20
N THR A 141 15.67 -14.35 3.16
CA THR A 141 16.66 -14.53 2.09
C THR A 141 15.97 -14.76 0.75
N ALA A 142 16.71 -14.57 -0.35
CA ALA A 142 16.18 -14.79 -1.70
C ALA A 142 15.65 -16.22 -1.89
N GLU A 143 16.34 -17.22 -1.31
CA GLU A 143 15.96 -18.63 -1.37
C GLU A 143 14.67 -18.90 -0.60
N GLN A 144 14.56 -18.36 0.62
CA GLN A 144 13.34 -18.48 1.42
C GLN A 144 12.15 -17.82 0.73
N ALA A 145 12.33 -16.60 0.20
CA ALA A 145 11.30 -15.89 -0.54
C ALA A 145 10.87 -16.68 -1.80
N ALA A 146 11.80 -17.30 -2.52
CA ALA A 146 11.51 -18.15 -3.67
C ALA A 146 10.65 -19.37 -3.28
N VAL A 147 10.94 -20.03 -2.15
CA VAL A 147 10.12 -21.13 -1.62
C VAL A 147 8.70 -20.67 -1.31
N VAL A 148 8.55 -19.50 -0.67
CA VAL A 148 7.22 -18.93 -0.38
C VAL A 148 6.45 -18.64 -1.67
N CYS A 149 7.09 -18.00 -2.65
CA CYS A 149 6.51 -17.67 -3.94
C CYS A 149 6.04 -18.92 -4.69
N ALA A 150 6.93 -19.92 -4.84
CA ALA A 150 6.64 -21.15 -5.57
C ALA A 150 5.44 -21.90 -4.96
N ARG A 151 5.31 -21.91 -3.63
CA ARG A 151 4.24 -22.64 -2.95
C ARG A 151 2.89 -21.91 -2.97
N LEU A 152 2.89 -20.57 -2.92
CA LEU A 152 1.66 -19.81 -2.68
C LEU A 152 1.14 -19.04 -3.89
N LEU A 153 1.99 -18.56 -4.80
CA LEU A 153 1.55 -17.87 -6.02
C LEU A 153 0.55 -18.71 -6.85
N PRO A 154 0.69 -20.04 -6.97
CA PRO A 154 -0.26 -20.83 -7.75
C PRO A 154 -1.71 -20.72 -7.26
N ARG A 155 -1.90 -20.53 -5.95
CA ARG A 155 -3.20 -20.50 -5.27
C ARG A 155 -3.63 -19.08 -4.87
N ALA A 156 -2.74 -18.10 -4.95
CA ALA A 156 -2.95 -16.76 -4.43
C ALA A 156 -4.16 -16.04 -5.06
N GLY A 157 -4.47 -16.32 -6.33
CA GLY A 157 -5.63 -15.74 -7.04
C GLY A 157 -6.96 -16.00 -6.32
N GLY A 158 -7.16 -17.19 -5.76
CA GLY A 158 -8.40 -17.59 -5.07
C GLY A 158 -8.47 -17.27 -3.57
N LEU A 159 -7.41 -16.68 -2.99
CA LEU A 159 -7.36 -16.37 -1.55
C LEU A 159 -7.72 -14.92 -1.28
N THR A 160 -8.33 -14.64 -0.13
CA THR A 160 -8.35 -13.29 0.42
C THR A 160 -6.95 -12.87 0.87
N THR A 161 -6.73 -11.56 1.04
CA THR A 161 -5.45 -11.05 1.58
C THR A 161 -5.17 -11.57 2.98
N GLY A 162 -6.20 -11.74 3.83
CA GLY A 162 -6.09 -12.31 5.17
C GLY A 162 -5.67 -13.78 5.17
N GLU A 163 -6.31 -14.61 4.34
CA GLU A 163 -5.93 -16.03 4.18
C GLU A 163 -4.52 -16.18 3.60
N LEU A 164 -4.18 -15.34 2.61
CA LEU A 164 -2.83 -15.30 2.04
C LEU A 164 -1.80 -14.95 3.11
N ALA A 165 -2.05 -13.89 3.89
CA ALA A 165 -1.17 -13.46 4.97
C ALA A 165 -0.99 -14.57 6.02
N ALA A 166 -2.07 -15.24 6.43
CA ALA A 166 -2.00 -16.33 7.39
C ALA A 166 -1.16 -17.51 6.86
N ARG A 167 -1.31 -17.86 5.58
CA ARG A 167 -0.54 -18.94 4.94
C ARG A 167 0.93 -18.59 4.76
N ILE A 168 1.24 -17.35 4.37
CA ILE A 168 2.64 -16.88 4.28
C ILE A 168 3.27 -16.94 5.67
N LYS A 169 2.65 -16.36 6.70
CA LYS A 169 3.19 -16.38 8.07
C LYS A 169 3.47 -17.80 8.56
N LYS A 170 2.52 -18.73 8.35
CA LYS A 170 2.71 -20.13 8.74
C LYS A 170 3.91 -20.77 8.04
N LEU A 171 4.07 -20.54 6.73
CA LEU A 171 5.18 -21.08 5.97
C LEU A 171 6.52 -20.44 6.37
N VAL A 172 6.52 -19.12 6.58
CA VAL A 172 7.71 -18.37 6.98
C VAL A 172 8.19 -18.81 8.37
N ILE A 173 7.31 -18.95 9.35
CA ILE A 173 7.68 -19.45 10.69
C ILE A 173 8.28 -20.86 10.63
N ALA A 174 7.80 -21.70 9.71
CA ALA A 174 8.37 -23.03 9.52
C ALA A 174 9.76 -23.02 8.85
N LEU A 175 10.04 -22.01 8.00
CA LEU A 175 11.35 -21.83 7.34
C LEU A 175 12.36 -21.10 8.24
N ASP A 176 11.87 -20.19 9.08
CA ASP A 176 12.66 -19.32 9.94
C ASP A 176 11.90 -19.06 11.26
N PRO A 177 12.16 -19.88 12.30
CA PRO A 177 11.49 -19.74 13.59
C PRO A 177 11.73 -18.40 14.27
N GLU A 178 12.88 -17.76 14.01
CA GLU A 178 13.28 -16.49 14.59
C GLU A 178 12.69 -15.27 13.85
N TRP A 179 12.09 -15.47 12.67
CA TRP A 179 11.49 -14.40 11.86
C TRP A 179 10.50 -13.56 12.65
N ALA A 180 9.62 -14.21 13.43
CA ALA A 180 8.61 -13.52 14.21
C ALA A 180 9.22 -12.64 15.30
N ALA A 181 10.27 -13.13 15.97
CA ALA A 181 10.99 -12.40 17.00
C ALA A 181 11.73 -11.19 16.43
N ARG A 182 12.44 -11.37 15.29
CA ARG A 182 13.13 -10.26 14.60
C ARG A 182 12.15 -9.19 14.13
N ARG A 183 11.04 -9.59 13.51
CA ARG A 183 10.01 -8.64 13.04
C ARG A 183 9.35 -7.87 14.20
N TYR A 184 9.11 -8.53 15.33
CA TYR A 184 8.63 -7.87 16.54
C TYR A 184 9.63 -6.84 17.06
N ALA A 185 10.91 -7.19 17.17
CA ALA A 185 11.95 -6.28 17.63
C ALA A 185 12.09 -5.04 16.73
N THR A 186 12.04 -5.22 15.40
CA THR A 186 12.04 -4.13 14.43
C THR A 186 10.82 -3.23 14.61
N ALA A 187 9.61 -3.80 14.71
CA ALA A 187 8.38 -3.04 14.89
C ALA A 187 8.44 -2.18 16.17
N VAL A 188 8.90 -2.76 17.29
CA VAL A 188 9.06 -2.01 18.55
C VAL A 188 10.12 -0.91 18.43
N ARG A 189 11.20 -1.12 17.67
CA ARG A 189 12.22 -0.08 17.40
C ARG A 189 11.63 1.09 16.62
N GLU A 190 10.72 0.81 15.69
CA GLU A 190 10.06 1.79 14.82
C GLU A 190 8.76 2.36 15.40
N ARG A 191 8.44 2.02 16.65
CA ARG A 191 7.25 2.53 17.35
C ARG A 191 7.16 4.05 17.23
N ASN A 192 5.96 4.53 16.98
CA ASN A 192 5.73 5.96 16.79
C ASN A 192 4.38 6.39 17.36
N VAL A 193 4.28 7.70 17.57
CA VAL A 193 3.02 8.38 17.88
C VAL A 193 2.89 9.52 16.88
N ILE A 194 1.76 9.57 16.18
CA ILE A 194 1.48 10.59 15.18
C ILE A 194 0.23 11.34 15.62
N GLY A 195 0.28 12.67 15.56
CA GLY A 195 -0.87 13.54 15.78
C GLY A 195 -1.18 14.33 14.51
N TYR A 196 -2.46 14.45 14.16
CA TYR A 196 -2.90 15.29 13.05
C TYR A 196 -4.21 16.00 13.38
N LEU A 197 -4.41 17.15 12.73
CA LEU A 197 -5.63 17.94 12.84
C LEU A 197 -6.73 17.34 11.97
N ASN A 198 -7.94 17.30 12.51
CA ASN A 198 -9.15 16.90 11.81
C ASN A 198 -9.86 18.16 11.27
N ASP A 199 -10.67 18.00 10.23
CA ASP A 199 -11.37 19.13 9.59
C ASP A 199 -12.39 19.82 10.50
N ASP A 200 -12.90 19.12 11.50
CA ASP A 200 -13.81 19.66 12.53
C ASP A 200 -13.08 20.48 13.61
N GLY A 201 -11.79 20.74 13.44
CA GLY A 201 -10.95 21.46 14.40
C GLY A 201 -10.53 20.63 15.61
N THR A 202 -10.86 19.33 15.65
CA THR A 202 -10.32 18.40 16.64
C THR A 202 -8.98 17.82 16.19
N ALA A 203 -8.31 17.02 17.01
CA ALA A 203 -7.06 16.38 16.64
C ALA A 203 -7.12 14.88 17.00
N THR A 204 -6.56 14.06 16.13
CA THR A 204 -6.40 12.61 16.34
C THR A 204 -4.96 12.32 16.70
N VAL A 205 -4.76 11.43 17.68
CA VAL A 205 -3.44 10.88 18.04
C VAL A 205 -3.48 9.37 17.93
N THR A 206 -2.52 8.80 17.20
CA THR A 206 -2.41 7.36 16.96
C THR A 206 -1.02 6.87 17.36
N GLY A 207 -0.97 5.87 18.24
CA GLY A 207 0.25 5.12 18.55
C GLY A 207 0.32 3.82 17.76
N SER A 208 1.48 3.50 17.17
CA SER A 208 1.69 2.28 16.38
C SER A 208 2.91 1.49 16.86
N ALA A 209 2.85 0.17 16.70
CA ALA A 209 3.92 -0.79 17.03
C ALA A 209 4.44 -0.70 18.49
N LEU A 210 3.55 -0.35 19.41
CA LEU A 210 3.83 -0.32 20.84
C LEU A 210 3.78 -1.74 21.43
N PRO A 211 4.66 -2.08 22.40
CA PRO A 211 4.50 -3.28 23.20
C PRO A 211 3.10 -3.33 23.83
N LEU A 212 2.47 -4.50 23.88
CA LEU A 212 1.05 -4.65 24.24
C LEU A 212 0.70 -3.98 25.57
N GLU A 213 1.49 -4.22 26.60
CA GLU A 213 1.29 -3.64 27.94
C GLU A 213 1.43 -2.11 27.95
N GLN A 214 2.38 -1.58 27.17
CA GLN A 214 2.61 -0.14 27.05
C GLN A 214 1.46 0.53 26.28
N ALA A 215 0.94 -0.13 25.24
CA ALA A 215 -0.24 0.34 24.51
C ALA A 215 -1.47 0.41 25.42
N ALA A 216 -1.73 -0.65 26.19
CA ALA A 216 -2.83 -0.70 27.14
C ALA A 216 -2.72 0.41 28.21
N THR A 217 -1.52 0.60 28.76
CA THR A 217 -1.24 1.67 29.74
C THR A 217 -1.47 3.06 29.14
N ALA A 218 -0.99 3.30 27.92
CA ALA A 218 -1.20 4.57 27.22
C ALA A 218 -2.68 4.84 26.95
N CYS A 219 -3.43 3.84 26.48
CA CYS A 219 -4.88 3.94 26.27
C CYS A 219 -5.60 4.29 27.58
N ALA A 220 -5.29 3.59 28.68
CA ALA A 220 -5.89 3.87 29.99
C ALA A 220 -5.62 5.30 30.46
N HIS A 221 -4.39 5.80 30.28
CA HIS A 221 -4.03 7.17 30.65
C HIS A 221 -4.76 8.22 29.80
N VAL A 222 -4.84 8.03 28.48
CA VAL A 222 -5.57 8.92 27.58
C VAL A 222 -7.07 8.93 27.91
N GLU A 223 -7.65 7.77 28.23
CA GLU A 223 -9.04 7.68 28.68
C GLU A 223 -9.27 8.42 30.00
N GLU A 224 -8.36 8.30 30.96
CA GLU A 224 -8.45 9.01 32.24
C GLU A 224 -8.44 10.52 32.03
N LEU A 225 -7.51 11.03 31.21
CA LEU A 225 -7.44 12.44 30.83
C LEU A 225 -8.72 12.91 30.13
N ALA A 226 -9.27 12.10 29.23
CA ALA A 226 -10.52 12.39 28.54
C ALA A 226 -11.70 12.46 29.52
N ARG A 227 -11.81 11.51 30.47
CA ARG A 227 -12.84 11.51 31.51
C ARG A 227 -12.69 12.70 32.45
N ALA A 228 -11.47 13.04 32.87
CA ALA A 228 -11.19 14.18 33.74
C ALA A 228 -11.59 15.50 33.07
N THR A 229 -11.26 15.67 31.78
CA THR A 229 -11.61 16.86 31.01
C THR A 229 -13.13 16.98 30.80
N LYS A 230 -13.83 15.86 30.55
CA LYS A 230 -15.30 15.84 30.47
C LYS A 230 -15.94 16.27 31.80
N ARG A 231 -15.44 15.78 32.93
CA ARG A 231 -15.92 16.18 34.27
C ARG A 231 -15.65 17.66 34.56
N ALA A 232 -14.45 18.15 34.26
CA ALA A 232 -14.08 19.55 34.45
C ALA A 232 -14.89 20.52 33.57
N ARG A 233 -15.18 20.14 32.31
CA ARG A 233 -16.09 20.87 31.42
C ARG A 233 -17.57 20.81 31.85
N TRP A 234 -17.93 19.89 32.73
CA TRP A 234 -19.27 19.83 33.31
C TRP A 234 -19.41 20.78 34.51
N THR A 235 -18.32 21.00 35.26
CA THR A 235 -18.25 21.99 36.35
C THR A 235 -18.10 23.43 35.86
N SER A 236 -17.66 23.64 34.61
CA SER A 236 -17.59 24.94 33.96
C SER A 236 -18.61 24.98 32.82
N ARG A 237 -19.79 25.62 33.02
CA ARG A 237 -20.73 25.88 31.93
C ARG A 237 -19.99 26.52 30.74
N PRO A 238 -20.28 26.14 29.48
CA PRO A 238 -19.51 26.65 28.35
C PRO A 238 -19.85 28.12 28.11
N ASP A 239 -18.94 29.02 28.52
CA ASP A 239 -18.84 30.33 27.90
C ASP A 239 -18.20 30.15 26.51
N ARG A 240 -18.87 30.67 25.48
CA ARG A 240 -18.43 30.61 24.08
C ARG A 240 -17.32 31.64 23.83
N SER A 241 -16.23 31.58 24.58
CA SER A 241 -15.03 32.36 24.29
C SER A 241 -13.81 31.83 25.05
N ALA A 242 -13.27 30.70 24.61
CA ALA A 242 -11.95 30.27 25.05
C ALA A 242 -11.20 29.55 23.92
N THR A 243 -11.09 30.22 22.78
CA THR A 243 -9.96 29.99 21.88
C THR A 243 -8.70 30.51 22.55
N SER A 244 -7.65 29.68 22.60
CA SER A 244 -6.29 30.00 23.07
C SER A 244 -5.97 29.76 24.55
N ARG A 245 -5.59 28.51 24.88
CA ARG A 245 -4.31 28.19 25.53
C ARG A 245 -4.16 26.68 25.70
N TYR A 246 -3.30 26.08 24.89
CA TYR A 246 -2.32 25.03 25.23
C TYR A 246 -1.89 24.33 23.94
N LEU A 247 -0.78 24.78 23.36
CA LEU A 247 0.07 23.96 22.50
C LEU A 247 1.52 24.26 22.91
N PRO A 248 2.26 23.30 23.49
CA PRO A 248 3.67 23.49 23.78
C PRO A 248 4.45 23.75 22.49
N ARG A 249 5.48 24.61 22.57
CA ARG A 249 6.32 25.04 21.43
C ARG A 249 6.98 23.87 20.66
N SER A 250 7.03 22.67 21.22
CA SER A 250 7.55 21.46 20.58
C SER A 250 6.64 20.87 19.48
N ALA A 251 5.36 21.26 19.42
CA ALA A 251 4.42 20.77 18.40
C ALA A 251 4.45 21.56 17.08
N ARG A 252 5.18 22.68 17.00
CA ARG A 252 5.17 23.57 15.82
C ARG A 252 5.97 23.05 14.61
N ARG A 253 6.63 21.89 14.71
CA ARG A 253 7.49 21.36 13.63
C ARG A 253 6.93 20.14 12.89
N GLN A 254 5.70 19.69 13.20
CA GLN A 254 5.06 18.56 12.50
C GLN A 254 3.62 18.81 12.04
N LEU A 255 3.13 20.05 12.15
CA LEU A 255 1.82 20.45 11.62
C LEU A 255 2.01 21.21 10.31
N ALA A 256 2.30 20.48 9.24
CA ALA A 256 2.03 20.97 7.90
C ALA A 256 0.64 20.43 7.49
N PRO A 257 -0.32 21.29 7.10
CA PRO A 257 -1.55 20.81 6.51
C PRO A 257 -1.21 20.06 5.22
N ARG A 258 -1.52 18.77 5.15
CA ARG A 258 -1.63 18.07 3.88
C ARG A 258 -3.06 18.29 3.40
N HIS A 259 -3.27 19.32 2.59
CA HIS A 259 -4.42 19.32 1.70
C HIS A 259 -4.11 18.37 0.51
N PRO A 260 -5.15 17.75 -0.07
CA PRO A 260 -5.05 16.71 -1.10
C PRO A 260 -4.31 17.16 -2.36
#